data_AF-A0A1Z9N7M9-F1
#
_entry.id   AF-A0A1Z9N7M9-F1
#
_cell.length_a   1.000
_cell.length_b   1.000
_cell.length_c   1.000
_cell.angle_alpha   90.00
_cell.angle_beta   90.00
_cell.angle_gamma   90.00
#
_symmetry.space_group_name_H-M   'P 1'
#
loop_
_entity.id
_entity.type
_entity.pdbx_description
1 polymer ?
#
loop_
_entity_poly.entity_id
_entity_poly.type
_entity_poly.pdbx_seq_one_letter_code
_entity_poly.pdbx_strand_id
1 'polypeptide(L)'
;MATVNHPYNGCWHSAKSDFPAPKVNEVSPSEFFYSDYMKQLRSDMRGGKTTPLIEKVCANCINEEKEGRKGLRDPQWYEPLGRVVQVKLKIFGNLCNLSCYMCRIKDSSSRIKQTEKLIQIDPEFGEMLEYDKLTDEMKHGGVSYNVIEDIKKLAPRIEKIYIIGGEPFIMPKHYEVLDALIEIGQAKNIVLKYHTNLTKLEWEGNHIFDYIKQFKGCDINWSLEGIREQNDYIRFGSNWESNLQNYYKIKKHAKVWGNVCASSLSILSLHETEEWMKSEGLDYSINNIQEPRPCRIDSLHPKIREQLLPMYRNTKLESSLSANIENWEDRWAELLRYLKALDEINNTDYTKVFPLLNVE
;
A
#
# COMPACT_ATOMS: atom_id res chain seq x y z
N MET A 1 6.07 -1.56 -12.13
CA MET A 1 5.37 -1.88 -13.39
C MET A 1 4.02 -1.19 -13.34
N ALA A 2 3.84 -0.13 -14.13
CA ALA A 2 2.56 0.54 -14.24
C ALA A 2 1.69 -0.25 -15.22
N THR A 3 0.63 -0.87 -14.72
CA THR A 3 -0.34 -1.61 -15.55
C THR A 3 -1.71 -0.98 -15.41
N VAL A 4 -2.53 -1.07 -16.46
CA VAL A 4 -3.96 -0.78 -16.34
C VAL A 4 -4.61 -1.96 -15.60
N ASN A 5 -4.54 -1.90 -14.28
CA ASN A 5 -4.79 -3.07 -13.43
C ASN A 5 -6.28 -3.33 -13.26
N HIS A 6 -6.71 -4.59 -13.47
CA HIS A 6 -7.95 -5.07 -12.89
C HIS A 6 -7.78 -5.04 -11.36
N PRO A 7 -8.78 -4.65 -10.56
CA PRO A 7 -8.59 -4.44 -9.12
C PRO A 7 -8.05 -5.66 -8.35
N TYR A 8 -8.02 -6.85 -8.95
CA TYR A 8 -7.52 -8.08 -8.35
C TYR A 8 -6.79 -8.98 -9.37
N ASN A 9 -5.49 -8.75 -9.57
CA ASN A 9 -4.56 -9.78 -10.07
C ASN A 9 -4.28 -10.89 -9.02
N GLY A 10 -5.26 -11.17 -8.15
CA GLY A 10 -5.10 -11.99 -6.95
C GLY A 10 -6.41 -12.55 -6.42
N CYS A 11 -7.34 -12.96 -7.29
CA CYS A 11 -8.35 -13.90 -6.85
C CYS A 11 -7.63 -15.17 -6.40
N TRP A 12 -7.81 -15.52 -5.14
CA TRP A 12 -7.02 -16.49 -4.40
C TRP A 12 -7.26 -17.95 -4.81
N HIS A 13 -7.95 -18.23 -5.92
CA HIS A 13 -8.40 -19.59 -6.27
C HIS A 13 -8.17 -19.89 -7.75
N SER A 14 -7.44 -20.98 -7.99
CA SER A 14 -7.31 -21.94 -9.11
C SER A 14 -7.70 -21.63 -10.56
N ALA A 15 -8.48 -20.61 -10.89
CA ALA A 15 -8.73 -20.19 -12.26
C ALA A 15 -7.87 -18.97 -12.63
N LYS A 16 -7.24 -19.01 -13.81
CA LYS A 16 -6.51 -17.86 -14.33
C LYS A 16 -7.47 -17.03 -15.17
N SER A 17 -8.09 -16.01 -14.58
CA SER A 17 -8.72 -14.93 -15.36
C SER A 17 -7.67 -14.34 -16.31
N ASP A 18 -7.99 -14.23 -17.60
CA ASP A 18 -7.10 -13.65 -18.59
C ASP A 18 -7.64 -12.26 -18.98
N PHE A 19 -7.28 -11.28 -18.16
CA PHE A 19 -7.55 -9.86 -18.42
C PHE A 19 -6.30 -9.20 -19.00
N PRO A 20 -6.36 -8.67 -20.24
CA PRO A 20 -5.23 -8.03 -20.87
C PRO A 20 -5.02 -6.65 -20.25
N ALA A 21 -4.20 -6.58 -19.19
CA ALA A 21 -3.77 -5.34 -18.56
C ALA A 21 -2.47 -4.84 -19.22
N PRO A 22 -2.52 -3.94 -20.22
CA PRO A 22 -1.31 -3.46 -20.87
C PRO A 22 -0.47 -2.61 -19.91
N LYS A 23 0.82 -2.48 -20.22
CA LYS A 23 1.67 -1.52 -19.53
C LYS A 23 1.37 -0.11 -20.01
N VAL A 24 1.49 0.87 -19.12
CA VAL A 24 1.18 2.29 -19.42
C VAL A 24 2.06 2.87 -20.54
N ASN A 25 3.28 2.34 -20.72
CA ASN A 25 4.18 2.75 -21.81
C ASN A 25 3.90 2.04 -23.14
N GLU A 26 3.03 1.04 -23.16
CA GLU A 26 2.63 0.29 -24.36
C GLU A 26 1.28 0.79 -24.88
N VAL A 27 0.31 0.99 -23.96
CA VAL A 27 -1.02 1.52 -24.27
C VAL A 27 -1.41 2.53 -23.21
N SER A 28 -1.86 3.71 -23.63
CA SER A 28 -2.25 4.76 -22.70
C SER A 28 -3.51 4.35 -21.90
N PRO A 29 -3.67 4.77 -20.64
CA PRO A 29 -4.85 4.42 -19.85
C PRO A 29 -6.18 4.80 -20.50
N SER A 30 -6.23 5.96 -21.17
CA SER A 30 -7.45 6.40 -21.85
C SER A 30 -7.72 5.57 -23.11
N GLU A 31 -6.68 5.27 -23.90
CA GLU A 31 -6.79 4.42 -25.09
C GLU A 31 -7.30 3.02 -24.71
N PHE A 32 -6.72 2.40 -23.69
CA PHE A 32 -7.18 1.09 -23.22
C PHE A 32 -8.65 1.12 -22.78
N PHE A 33 -9.03 2.13 -21.99
CA PHE A 33 -10.40 2.25 -21.50
C PHE A 33 -11.42 2.43 -22.63
N TYR A 34 -11.08 3.17 -23.69
CA TYR A 34 -11.92 3.41 -24.87
C TYR A 34 -11.72 2.40 -26.01
N SER A 35 -10.86 1.39 -25.83
CA SER A 35 -10.66 0.33 -26.81
C SER A 35 -11.94 -0.43 -27.12
N ASP A 36 -12.03 -1.00 -28.32
CA ASP A 36 -13.18 -1.81 -28.74
C ASP A 36 -13.32 -3.07 -27.87
N TYR A 37 -12.20 -3.63 -27.41
CA TYR A 37 -12.18 -4.70 -26.43
C TYR A 37 -12.92 -4.33 -25.14
N MET A 38 -12.58 -3.19 -24.52
CA MET A 38 -13.22 -2.75 -23.28
C MET A 38 -14.66 -2.27 -23.50
N LYS A 39 -14.98 -1.70 -24.66
CA LYS A 39 -16.37 -1.38 -25.03
C LYS A 39 -17.21 -2.65 -25.16
N GLN A 40 -16.70 -3.69 -25.84
CA GLN A 40 -17.39 -4.97 -25.98
C GLN A 40 -17.60 -5.63 -24.62
N LEU A 41 -16.56 -5.69 -23.78
CA LEU A 41 -16.67 -6.26 -22.43
C LEU A 41 -17.78 -5.58 -21.61
N ARG A 42 -17.83 -4.24 -21.60
CA ARG A 42 -18.89 -3.49 -20.90
C ARG A 42 -20.28 -3.71 -21.50
N SER A 43 -20.36 -3.86 -22.82
CA SER A 43 -21.61 -4.16 -23.53
C SER A 43 -22.14 -5.53 -23.13
N ASP A 44 -21.27 -6.55 -23.14
CA ASP A 44 -21.60 -7.93 -22.76
C ASP A 44 -22.05 -8.01 -21.30
N MET A 45 -21.31 -7.35 -20.39
CA MET A 45 -21.69 -7.24 -18.97
C MET A 45 -23.09 -6.63 -18.80
N ARG A 46 -23.40 -5.55 -19.53
CA ARG A 46 -24.70 -4.88 -19.46
C ARG A 46 -25.83 -5.70 -20.05
N GLY A 47 -25.54 -6.51 -21.07
CA GLY A 47 -26.50 -7.41 -21.69
C GLY A 47 -26.91 -8.59 -20.81
N GLY A 48 -26.22 -8.81 -19.67
CA GLY A 48 -26.50 -9.90 -18.75
C GLY A 48 -26.20 -11.30 -19.30
N LYS A 49 -25.52 -11.38 -20.45
CA LYS A 49 -25.15 -12.64 -21.11
C LYS A 49 -23.69 -12.97 -20.80
N THR A 50 -23.43 -14.20 -20.39
CA THR A 50 -22.07 -14.72 -20.23
C THR A 50 -21.51 -15.06 -21.61
N THR A 51 -20.83 -14.11 -22.26
CA THR A 51 -20.15 -14.33 -23.54
C THR A 51 -18.78 -14.98 -23.32
N PRO A 52 -18.12 -15.54 -24.36
CA PRO A 52 -16.76 -16.09 -24.23
C PRO A 52 -15.75 -15.07 -23.68
N LEU A 53 -15.96 -13.78 -23.99
CA LEU A 53 -15.15 -12.68 -23.45
C LEU A 53 -15.35 -12.53 -21.93
N ILE A 54 -16.59 -12.62 -21.45
CA ILE A 54 -16.93 -12.57 -20.02
C ILE A 54 -16.40 -13.79 -19.28
N GLU A 55 -16.56 -14.99 -19.84
CA GLU A 55 -16.02 -16.22 -19.25
C GLU A 55 -14.50 -16.12 -19.07
N LYS A 56 -13.83 -15.58 -20.08
CA LYS A 56 -12.38 -15.38 -20.07
C LYS A 56 -11.92 -14.35 -19.03
N VAL A 57 -12.54 -13.17 -19.02
CA VAL A 57 -12.12 -12.04 -18.17
C VAL A 57 -12.59 -12.22 -16.72
N CYS A 58 -13.82 -12.67 -16.53
CA CYS A 58 -14.48 -12.77 -15.23
C CYS A 58 -14.46 -14.19 -14.65
N ALA A 59 -13.62 -15.10 -15.18
CA ALA A 59 -13.55 -16.51 -14.76
C ALA A 59 -13.56 -16.69 -13.24
N ASN A 60 -12.79 -15.87 -12.53
CA ASN A 60 -12.66 -15.96 -11.08
C ASN A 60 -13.93 -15.55 -10.35
N CYS A 61 -14.55 -14.43 -10.75
CA CYS A 61 -15.83 -14.00 -10.20
C CYS A 61 -16.92 -15.05 -10.46
N ILE A 62 -16.94 -15.63 -11.67
CA ILE A 62 -17.90 -16.68 -12.04
C ILE A 62 -17.71 -17.93 -11.19
N ASN A 63 -16.46 -18.31 -10.90
CA ASN A 63 -16.18 -19.46 -10.04
C ASN A 63 -16.55 -19.19 -8.58
N GLU A 64 -16.28 -18.00 -8.06
CA GLU A 64 -16.75 -17.59 -6.74
C GLU A 64 -18.28 -17.65 -6.64
N GLU A 65 -18.99 -17.19 -7.67
CA GLU A 65 -20.46 -17.26 -7.74
C GLU A 65 -20.99 -18.70 -7.77
N LYS A 66 -20.32 -19.61 -8.48
CA LYS A 66 -20.67 -21.05 -8.48
C LYS A 66 -20.50 -21.68 -7.09
N GLU A 67 -19.57 -21.17 -6.29
CA GLU A 67 -19.37 -21.59 -4.91
C GLU A 67 -20.28 -20.83 -3.91
N GLY A 68 -21.27 -20.08 -4.41
CA GLY A 68 -22.24 -19.34 -3.59
C GLY A 68 -21.69 -18.04 -2.99
N ARG A 69 -20.47 -17.62 -3.35
CA ARG A 69 -19.93 -16.30 -2.96
C ARG A 69 -20.43 -15.21 -3.90
N LYS A 70 -20.48 -13.97 -3.44
CA LYS A 70 -20.86 -12.84 -4.31
C LYS A 70 -19.68 -12.46 -5.21
N GLY A 71 -19.78 -12.69 -6.51
CA GLY A 71 -18.77 -12.25 -7.47
C GLY A 71 -18.75 -10.73 -7.63
N LEU A 72 -17.56 -10.18 -7.83
CA LEU A 72 -17.35 -8.73 -7.93
C LEU A 72 -17.80 -8.12 -9.26
N ARG A 73 -18.21 -8.95 -10.22
CA ARG A 73 -18.73 -8.50 -11.51
C ARG A 73 -20.15 -7.94 -11.41
N ASP A 74 -20.87 -8.22 -10.31
CA ASP A 74 -22.13 -7.59 -9.96
C ASP A 74 -21.86 -6.33 -9.11
N PRO A 75 -22.16 -5.12 -9.62
CA PRO A 75 -21.84 -3.88 -8.91
C PRO A 75 -22.56 -3.84 -7.56
N GLN A 76 -21.80 -3.69 -6.48
CA GLN A 76 -22.35 -3.61 -5.12
C GLN A 76 -23.16 -2.31 -4.89
N TRP A 77 -22.96 -1.29 -5.73
CA TRP A 77 -23.58 0.02 -5.61
C TRP A 77 -23.88 0.61 -6.99
N TYR A 78 -25.05 1.21 -7.16
CA TYR A 78 -25.43 1.93 -8.38
C TYR A 78 -25.11 3.41 -8.19
N GLU A 79 -24.04 3.90 -8.81
CA GLU A 79 -23.71 5.34 -8.84
C GLU A 79 -24.50 6.01 -9.98
N PRO A 80 -25.42 6.97 -9.70
CA PRO A 80 -26.37 7.48 -10.69
C PRO A 80 -25.74 8.31 -11.83
N LEU A 81 -24.46 8.66 -11.76
CA LEU A 81 -23.86 9.71 -12.62
C LEU A 81 -22.65 9.24 -13.41
N GLY A 82 -22.68 8.11 -14.12
CA GLY A 82 -21.71 7.77 -15.18
C GLY A 82 -20.21 7.75 -14.82
N ARG A 83 -19.87 8.02 -13.55
CA ARG A 83 -18.54 8.07 -12.95
C ARG A 83 -18.32 6.76 -12.25
N VAL A 84 -17.65 5.87 -12.96
CA VAL A 84 -17.48 4.46 -12.59
C VAL A 84 -16.01 4.05 -12.60
N VAL A 85 -15.10 4.98 -12.91
CA VAL A 85 -13.68 4.73 -13.02
C VAL A 85 -13.00 5.08 -11.71
N GLN A 86 -12.31 4.09 -11.15
CA GLN A 86 -11.39 4.30 -10.04
C GLN A 86 -9.96 4.19 -10.57
N VAL A 87 -9.17 5.25 -10.39
CA VAL A 87 -7.79 5.29 -10.89
C VAL A 87 -6.84 5.07 -9.73
N LYS A 88 -5.92 4.12 -9.85
CA LYS A 88 -4.86 3.89 -8.85
C LYS A 88 -3.50 4.28 -9.43
N LEU A 89 -2.92 5.32 -8.87
CA LEU A 89 -1.68 5.94 -9.30
C LEU A 89 -0.55 5.47 -8.37
N LYS A 90 0.31 4.59 -8.90
CA LYS A 90 1.59 4.18 -8.30
C LYS A 90 2.73 4.36 -9.31
N ILE A 91 2.81 5.55 -9.86
CA ILE A 91 3.57 5.86 -11.09
C ILE A 91 4.27 7.23 -11.05
N PHE A 92 4.37 7.84 -9.87
CA PHE A 92 4.99 9.16 -9.71
C PHE A 92 6.43 9.07 -9.20
N GLY A 93 7.05 7.89 -9.34
CA GLY A 93 8.36 7.59 -8.77
C GLY A 93 8.25 6.97 -7.38
N ASN A 94 9.36 7.00 -6.64
CA ASN A 94 9.49 6.39 -5.31
C ASN A 94 9.99 7.36 -4.23
N LEU A 95 9.93 8.68 -4.48
CA LEU A 95 10.36 9.68 -3.51
C LEU A 95 9.61 9.51 -2.17
N CYS A 96 10.34 9.18 -1.12
CA CYS A 96 9.81 8.93 0.22
C CYS A 96 10.76 9.48 1.26
N ASN A 97 10.23 10.00 2.36
CA ASN A 97 10.99 10.59 3.46
C ASN A 97 11.19 9.65 4.66
N LEU A 98 10.72 8.40 4.57
CA LEU A 98 10.87 7.40 5.62
C LEU A 98 11.61 6.16 5.12
N SER A 99 12.29 5.53 6.05
CA SER A 99 12.98 4.26 5.86
C SER A 99 12.34 3.15 6.68
N CYS A 100 11.05 2.89 6.44
CA CYS A 100 10.31 1.86 7.16
C CYS A 100 10.91 0.46 6.92
N TYR A 101 11.23 -0.26 8.00
CA TYR A 101 12.07 -1.47 7.94
C TYR A 101 11.48 -2.58 7.04
N MET A 102 10.16 -2.61 6.93
CA MET A 102 9.37 -3.60 6.20
C MET A 102 9.01 -3.17 4.76
N CYS A 103 9.33 -1.94 4.36
CA CYS A 103 9.04 -1.49 3.00
C CYS A 103 9.89 -2.23 1.97
N ARG A 104 9.26 -2.59 0.84
CA ARG A 104 9.97 -2.98 -0.37
C ARG A 104 10.80 -1.80 -0.86
N ILE A 105 12.09 -2.01 -1.00
CA ILE A 105 13.06 -0.94 -1.27
C ILE A 105 12.72 -0.16 -2.56
N LYS A 106 12.23 -0.82 -3.62
CA LYS A 106 11.86 -0.17 -4.89
C LYS A 106 10.80 0.92 -4.76
N ASP A 107 10.01 0.88 -3.69
CA ASP A 107 8.89 1.80 -3.44
C ASP A 107 9.29 3.02 -2.57
N SER A 108 10.53 3.09 -2.05
CA SER A 108 11.03 4.20 -1.24
C SER A 108 12.49 4.55 -1.53
N SER A 109 12.72 5.77 -2.02
CA SER A 109 14.05 6.32 -2.25
C SER A 109 14.93 6.35 -0.99
N SER A 110 14.32 6.59 0.19
CA SER A 110 15.05 6.59 1.46
C SER A 110 15.43 5.16 1.89
N ARG A 111 14.59 4.16 1.58
CA ARG A 111 14.95 2.75 1.79
C ARG A 111 16.06 2.27 0.87
N ILE A 112 16.09 2.71 -0.38
CA ILE A 112 17.19 2.39 -1.30
C ILE A 112 18.53 2.86 -0.71
N LYS A 113 18.60 4.13 -0.27
CA LYS A 113 19.79 4.68 0.39
C LYS A 113 20.15 3.96 1.68
N GLN A 114 19.16 3.54 2.47
CA GLN A 114 19.41 2.77 3.69
C GLN A 114 19.96 1.38 3.36
N THR A 115 19.44 0.72 2.33
CA THR A 115 19.93 -0.58 1.85
C THR A 115 21.33 -0.50 1.28
N GLU A 116 21.71 0.58 0.58
CA GLU A 116 23.10 0.79 0.15
C GLU A 116 24.08 0.80 1.33
N LYS A 117 23.70 1.37 2.48
CA LYS A 117 24.49 1.30 3.71
C LYS A 117 24.53 -0.10 4.32
N LEU A 118 23.41 -0.81 4.31
CA LEU A 118 23.37 -2.21 4.77
C LEU A 118 24.31 -3.09 3.95
N ILE A 119 24.35 -2.92 2.63
CA ILE A 119 25.25 -3.65 1.72
C ILE A 119 26.72 -3.40 2.04
N GLN A 120 27.07 -2.23 2.59
CA GLN A 120 28.44 -1.95 3.04
C GLN A 120 28.82 -2.74 4.30
N ILE A 121 27.84 -3.11 5.14
CA ILE A 121 28.04 -3.98 6.31
C ILE A 121 28.11 -5.44 5.86
N ASP A 122 27.15 -5.87 5.04
CA ASP A 122 27.05 -7.24 4.55
C ASP A 122 26.44 -7.25 3.13
N PRO A 123 27.22 -7.64 2.09
CA PRO A 123 26.73 -7.70 0.72
C PRO A 123 25.48 -8.56 0.51
N GLU A 124 25.22 -9.56 1.37
CA GLU A 124 24.03 -10.42 1.27
C GLU A 124 22.71 -9.65 1.45
N PHE A 125 22.74 -8.46 2.06
CA PHE A 125 21.55 -7.60 2.10
C PHE A 125 21.07 -7.17 0.71
N GLY A 126 21.97 -7.16 -0.29
CA GLY A 126 21.63 -6.88 -1.68
C GLY A 126 20.64 -7.88 -2.25
N GLU A 127 20.92 -9.17 -2.05
CA GLU A 127 20.03 -10.26 -2.46
C GLU A 127 18.78 -10.32 -1.59
N MET A 128 18.96 -10.29 -0.25
CA MET A 128 17.87 -10.43 0.73
C MET A 128 16.76 -9.40 0.54
N LEU A 129 17.12 -8.14 0.23
CA LEU A 129 16.17 -7.05 0.06
C LEU A 129 15.78 -6.81 -1.42
N GLU A 130 16.22 -7.70 -2.31
CA GLU A 130 16.02 -7.62 -3.77
C GLU A 130 16.62 -6.36 -4.42
N TYR A 131 17.68 -5.79 -3.84
CA TYR A 131 18.38 -4.63 -4.39
C TYR A 131 19.05 -4.95 -5.72
N ASP A 132 19.62 -6.15 -5.84
CA ASP A 132 20.32 -6.60 -7.05
C ASP A 132 19.38 -6.78 -8.25
N LYS A 133 18.07 -6.88 -7.98
CA LYS A 133 17.02 -6.97 -9.00
C LYS A 133 16.54 -5.60 -9.49
N LEU A 134 16.98 -4.50 -8.86
CA LEU A 134 16.56 -3.15 -9.24
C LEU A 134 17.34 -2.65 -10.46
N THR A 135 16.60 -2.09 -11.42
CA THR A 135 17.20 -1.33 -12.52
C THR A 135 17.74 0.02 -12.02
N ASP A 136 18.63 0.65 -12.79
CA ASP A 136 19.16 1.98 -12.44
C ASP A 136 18.05 3.03 -12.31
N GLU A 137 17.02 2.97 -13.17
CA GLU A 137 15.84 3.83 -13.07
C GLU A 137 15.10 3.64 -11.74
N MET A 138 14.95 2.39 -11.27
CA MET A 138 14.31 2.12 -9.98
C MET A 138 15.12 2.66 -8.81
N LYS A 139 16.45 2.62 -8.90
CA LYS A 139 17.37 3.17 -7.90
C LYS A 139 17.33 4.70 -7.85
N HIS A 140 17.19 5.36 -9.00
CA HIS A 140 17.28 6.81 -9.15
C HIS A 140 15.94 7.49 -9.42
N GLY A 141 15.03 7.43 -8.45
CA GLY A 141 13.75 8.15 -8.47
C GLY A 141 12.52 7.31 -8.82
N GLY A 142 12.73 6.06 -9.22
CA GLY A 142 11.65 5.12 -9.51
C GLY A 142 11.01 5.36 -10.88
N VAL A 143 10.25 4.37 -11.34
CA VAL A 143 9.56 4.46 -12.62
C VAL A 143 8.47 5.52 -12.55
N SER A 144 8.52 6.48 -13.47
CA SER A 144 7.54 7.55 -13.53
C SER A 144 7.01 7.82 -14.93
N TYR A 145 5.68 7.86 -15.06
CA TYR A 145 4.99 8.12 -16.32
C TYR A 145 4.20 9.42 -16.25
N ASN A 146 4.25 10.22 -17.30
CA ASN A 146 3.33 11.34 -17.46
C ASN A 146 2.00 10.81 -18.00
N VAL A 147 0.96 10.85 -17.18
CA VAL A 147 -0.40 10.39 -17.52
C VAL A 147 -1.43 11.51 -17.40
N ILE A 148 -0.99 12.77 -17.29
CA ILE A 148 -1.88 13.90 -17.02
C ILE A 148 -2.95 14.01 -18.10
N GLU A 149 -2.57 13.94 -19.37
CA GLU A 149 -3.51 14.04 -20.49
C GLU A 149 -4.50 12.87 -20.54
N ASP A 150 -4.06 11.65 -20.21
CA ASP A 150 -4.94 10.49 -20.07
C ASP A 150 -5.94 10.65 -18.92
N ILE A 151 -5.48 11.17 -17.78
CA ILE A 151 -6.34 11.46 -16.63
C ILE A 151 -7.36 12.53 -17.01
N LYS A 152 -6.99 13.60 -17.71
CA LYS A 152 -7.93 14.64 -18.19
C LYS A 152 -9.01 14.04 -19.11
N LYS A 153 -8.63 13.17 -20.04
CA LYS A 153 -9.57 12.46 -20.94
C LYS A 153 -10.52 11.51 -20.21
N LEU A 154 -10.07 10.92 -19.10
CA LEU A 154 -10.88 10.03 -18.27
C LEU A 154 -11.68 10.76 -17.20
N ALA A 155 -11.28 11.97 -16.82
CA ALA A 155 -11.80 12.73 -15.68
C ALA A 155 -13.33 12.82 -15.59
N PRO A 156 -14.10 12.97 -16.70
CA PRO A 156 -15.57 12.95 -16.64
C PRO A 156 -16.17 11.64 -16.10
N ARG A 157 -15.41 10.54 -16.15
CA ARG A 157 -15.82 9.20 -15.68
C ARG A 157 -15.14 8.77 -14.38
N ILE A 158 -14.19 9.56 -13.87
CA ILE A 158 -13.48 9.23 -12.64
C ILE A 158 -14.37 9.52 -11.44
N GLU A 159 -14.56 8.52 -10.60
CA GLU A 159 -15.22 8.62 -9.30
C GLU A 159 -14.20 8.90 -8.20
N LYS A 160 -13.10 8.11 -8.20
CA LYS A 160 -12.10 8.12 -7.14
C LYS A 160 -10.70 7.97 -7.70
N ILE A 161 -9.74 8.70 -7.13
CA ILE A 161 -8.31 8.57 -7.44
C ILE A 161 -7.58 8.13 -6.18
N TYR A 162 -6.90 6.98 -6.26
CA TYR A 162 -6.02 6.44 -5.24
C TYR A 162 -4.58 6.84 -5.56
N ILE A 163 -3.90 7.51 -4.65
CA ILE A 163 -2.51 7.93 -4.80
C ILE A 163 -1.68 7.16 -3.78
N ILE A 164 -0.75 6.36 -4.30
CA ILE A 164 0.08 5.42 -3.54
C ILE A 164 1.50 5.39 -4.13
N GLY A 165 2.50 5.09 -3.32
CA GLY A 165 3.90 5.02 -3.76
C GLY A 165 4.68 6.23 -3.28
N GLY A 166 5.99 6.06 -3.09
CA GLY A 166 6.77 7.03 -2.34
C GLY A 166 6.07 7.45 -1.05
N GLU A 167 6.09 8.74 -0.75
CA GLU A 167 5.13 9.41 0.13
C GLU A 167 4.34 10.45 -0.67
N PRO A 168 3.02 10.27 -0.89
CA PRO A 168 2.24 11.14 -1.77
C PRO A 168 2.39 12.64 -1.51
N PHE A 169 2.41 13.06 -0.24
CA PHE A 169 2.41 14.49 0.13
C PHE A 169 3.75 15.19 -0.08
N ILE A 170 4.76 14.51 -0.64
CA ILE A 170 6.04 15.11 -1.04
C ILE A 170 6.37 14.85 -2.51
N MET A 171 5.45 14.30 -3.29
CA MET A 171 5.69 13.93 -4.69
C MET A 171 5.21 15.04 -5.65
N PRO A 172 6.10 15.70 -6.41
CA PRO A 172 5.70 16.82 -7.28
C PRO A 172 4.63 16.46 -8.32
N LYS A 173 4.80 15.32 -9.02
CA LYS A 173 3.83 14.86 -10.04
C LYS A 173 2.43 14.59 -9.52
N HIS A 174 2.30 14.33 -8.22
CA HIS A 174 0.99 14.18 -7.60
C HIS A 174 0.24 15.53 -7.63
N TYR A 175 0.89 16.63 -7.26
CA TYR A 175 0.31 17.97 -7.31
C TYR A 175 -0.04 18.40 -8.74
N GLU A 176 0.81 18.11 -9.72
CA GLU A 176 0.53 18.39 -11.15
C GLU A 176 -0.78 17.74 -11.63
N VAL A 177 -1.08 16.51 -11.17
CA VAL A 177 -2.34 15.84 -11.49
C VAL A 177 -3.53 16.50 -10.80
N LEU A 178 -3.37 16.95 -9.55
CA LEU A 178 -4.43 17.66 -8.86
C LEU A 178 -4.74 19.00 -9.54
N ASP A 179 -3.71 19.77 -9.88
CA ASP A 179 -3.84 21.06 -10.59
C ASP A 179 -4.54 20.87 -11.93
N ALA A 180 -4.14 19.87 -12.73
CA ALA A 180 -4.76 19.58 -14.00
C ALA A 180 -6.26 19.26 -13.88
N LEU A 181 -6.67 18.56 -12.81
CA LEU A 181 -8.08 18.23 -12.54
C LEU A 181 -8.89 19.43 -12.06
N ILE A 182 -8.27 20.34 -11.30
CA ILE A 182 -8.86 21.60 -10.87
C ILE A 182 -9.07 22.52 -12.07
N GLU A 183 -8.05 22.67 -12.92
CA GLU A 183 -8.04 23.53 -14.12
C GLU A 183 -9.20 23.18 -15.07
N ILE A 184 -9.44 21.88 -15.32
CA ILE A 184 -10.55 21.44 -16.20
C ILE A 184 -11.91 21.35 -15.48
N GLY A 185 -11.99 21.82 -14.23
CA GLY A 185 -13.23 21.88 -13.45
C GLY A 185 -13.79 20.51 -13.02
N GLN A 186 -12.95 19.46 -13.01
CA GLN A 186 -13.38 18.09 -12.70
C GLN A 186 -13.17 17.70 -11.24
N ALA A 187 -12.25 18.35 -10.52
CA ALA A 187 -11.88 18.04 -9.14
C ALA A 187 -13.10 17.89 -8.19
N LYS A 188 -14.07 18.81 -8.26
CA LYS A 188 -15.29 18.82 -7.43
C LYS A 188 -16.17 17.57 -7.51
N ASN A 189 -15.93 16.70 -8.49
CA ASN A 189 -16.68 15.46 -8.70
C ASN A 189 -15.89 14.19 -8.33
N ILE A 190 -14.63 14.34 -7.91
CA ILE A 190 -13.68 13.23 -7.69
C ILE A 190 -13.35 13.14 -6.21
N VAL A 191 -13.37 11.92 -5.65
CA VAL A 191 -12.86 11.64 -4.31
C VAL A 191 -11.38 11.30 -4.39
N LEU A 192 -10.56 11.92 -3.54
CA LEU A 192 -9.16 11.56 -3.38
C LEU A 192 -9.02 10.47 -2.32
N LYS A 193 -8.13 9.51 -2.53
CA LYS A 193 -7.75 8.50 -1.54
C LYS A 193 -6.24 8.37 -1.45
N TYR A 194 -5.67 8.57 -0.28
CA TYR A 194 -4.23 8.52 -0.06
C TYR A 194 -3.83 7.32 0.77
N HIS A 195 -2.68 6.73 0.45
CA HIS A 195 -1.90 5.92 1.39
C HIS A 195 -0.69 6.76 1.78
N THR A 196 -0.66 7.26 3.01
CA THR A 196 0.36 8.21 3.49
C THR A 196 0.89 7.79 4.85
N ASN A 197 2.15 8.13 5.11
CA ASN A 197 2.77 8.02 6.43
C ASN A 197 2.39 9.18 7.37
N LEU A 198 1.74 10.22 6.83
CA LEU A 198 1.23 11.41 7.53
C LEU A 198 2.28 12.26 8.25
N THR A 199 3.55 12.14 7.87
CA THR A 199 4.65 12.94 8.44
C THR A 199 4.69 14.38 7.94
N LYS A 200 4.10 14.65 6.77
CA LYS A 200 4.03 15.97 6.14
C LYS A 200 2.60 16.26 5.71
N LEU A 201 2.23 17.54 5.69
CA LEU A 201 0.96 18.04 5.12
C LEU A 201 1.21 19.14 4.09
N GLU A 202 2.49 19.48 3.88
CA GLU A 202 2.95 20.53 2.99
C GLU A 202 4.30 20.16 2.40
N TRP A 203 4.52 20.58 1.15
CA TRP A 203 5.77 20.38 0.43
C TRP A 203 5.96 21.44 -0.65
N GLU A 204 7.12 22.11 -0.64
CA GLU A 204 7.49 23.16 -1.62
C GLU A 204 6.39 24.20 -1.89
N GLY A 205 5.74 24.68 -0.81
CA GLY A 205 4.66 25.69 -0.88
C GLY A 205 3.28 25.13 -1.19
N ASN A 206 3.16 23.84 -1.51
CA ASN A 206 1.88 23.17 -1.70
C ASN A 206 1.36 22.66 -0.36
N HIS A 207 0.21 23.17 0.11
CA HIS A 207 -0.47 22.66 1.30
C HIS A 207 -1.61 21.74 0.89
N ILE A 208 -1.65 20.51 1.41
CA ILE A 208 -2.64 19.52 0.97
C ILE A 208 -4.09 19.97 1.20
N PHE A 209 -4.33 20.81 2.21
CA PHE A 209 -5.66 21.36 2.50
C PHE A 209 -6.19 22.26 1.39
N ASP A 210 -5.31 22.97 0.67
CA ASP A 210 -5.71 23.81 -0.46
C ASP A 210 -6.24 22.99 -1.63
N TYR A 211 -5.77 21.75 -1.74
CA TYR A 211 -6.28 20.81 -2.71
C TYR A 211 -7.53 20.12 -2.21
N ILE A 212 -7.53 19.54 -0.99
CA ILE A 212 -8.67 18.77 -0.46
C ILE A 212 -9.99 19.53 -0.59
N LYS A 213 -10.00 20.85 -0.31
CA LYS A 213 -11.20 21.70 -0.41
C LYS A 213 -11.78 21.85 -1.83
N GLN A 214 -11.01 21.53 -2.87
CA GLN A 214 -11.43 21.61 -4.28
C GLN A 214 -12.03 20.29 -4.79
N PHE A 215 -11.86 19.19 -4.05
CA PHE A 215 -12.30 17.86 -4.44
C PHE A 215 -13.62 17.46 -3.77
N LYS A 216 -14.32 16.45 -4.32
CA LYS A 216 -15.60 15.94 -3.75
C LYS A 216 -15.43 15.45 -2.31
N GLY A 217 -14.24 14.93 -1.98
CA GLY A 217 -13.88 14.48 -0.65
C GLY A 217 -12.48 13.89 -0.63
N CYS A 218 -12.01 13.57 0.58
CA CYS A 218 -10.69 12.98 0.80
C CYS A 218 -10.78 11.85 1.82
N ASP A 219 -10.19 10.72 1.45
CA ASP A 219 -10.03 9.51 2.24
C ASP A 219 -8.53 9.30 2.53
N ILE A 220 -8.14 9.18 3.80
CA ILE A 220 -6.76 8.97 4.23
C ILE A 220 -6.62 7.56 4.82
N ASN A 221 -5.84 6.70 4.17
CA ASN A 221 -5.30 5.51 4.79
C ASN A 221 -3.95 5.87 5.41
N TRP A 222 -3.95 6.07 6.72
CA TRP A 222 -2.75 6.38 7.48
C TRP A 222 -2.00 5.09 7.78
N SER A 223 -0.77 5.01 7.28
CA SER A 223 0.10 3.87 7.53
C SER A 223 0.66 3.96 8.96
N LEU A 224 0.19 3.07 9.82
CA LEU A 224 0.38 3.13 11.26
C LEU A 224 0.60 1.71 11.80
N GLU A 225 1.84 1.38 12.18
CA GLU A 225 2.22 0.03 12.61
C GLU A 225 2.59 -0.09 14.09
N GLY A 226 2.61 1.04 14.80
CA GLY A 226 2.92 1.16 16.22
C GLY A 226 2.55 2.55 16.72
N ILE A 227 2.73 2.81 18.00
CA ILE A 227 2.63 4.16 18.58
C ILE A 227 3.99 4.54 19.19
N ARG A 228 4.22 5.82 19.49
CA ARG A 228 5.42 6.30 20.22
C ARG A 228 6.73 5.77 19.60
N GLU A 229 7.61 5.22 20.42
CA GLU A 229 8.91 4.69 19.99
C GLU A 229 8.79 3.49 19.04
N GLN A 230 7.74 2.67 19.15
CA GLN A 230 7.53 1.54 18.24
C GLN A 230 7.22 2.04 16.82
N ASN A 231 6.42 3.10 16.69
CA ASN A 231 6.21 3.78 15.41
C ASN A 231 7.54 4.30 14.85
N ASP A 232 8.27 5.07 15.66
CA ASP A 232 9.46 5.79 15.20
C ASP A 232 10.58 4.82 14.80
N TYR A 233 10.67 3.67 15.47
CA TYR A 233 11.57 2.58 15.11
C TYR A 233 11.14 1.89 13.81
N ILE A 234 9.89 1.40 13.73
CA ILE A 234 9.39 0.66 12.56
C ILE A 234 9.43 1.55 11.31
N ARG A 235 9.10 2.83 11.47
CA ARG A 235 9.06 3.87 10.45
C ARG A 235 10.20 4.86 10.64
N PHE A 236 11.45 4.37 10.55
CA PHE A 236 12.63 5.20 10.76
C PHE A 236 12.59 6.54 9.98
N GLY A 237 12.86 7.64 10.70
CA GLY A 237 12.71 9.01 10.21
C GLY A 237 11.37 9.66 10.52
N SER A 238 10.42 8.92 11.12
CA SER A 238 9.16 9.49 11.62
C SER A 238 9.30 9.99 13.05
N ASN A 239 8.30 10.76 13.49
CA ASN A 239 8.18 11.21 14.87
C ASN A 239 6.71 11.13 15.27
N TRP A 240 6.41 10.28 16.25
CA TRP A 240 5.04 9.96 16.66
C TRP A 240 4.22 11.22 17.00
N GLU A 241 4.79 12.12 17.80
CA GLU A 241 4.10 13.34 18.23
C GLU A 241 3.78 14.26 17.05
N SER A 242 4.71 14.45 16.12
CA SER A 242 4.46 15.22 14.90
C SER A 242 3.40 14.57 14.02
N ASN A 243 3.44 13.24 13.86
CA ASN A 243 2.44 12.51 13.08
C ASN A 243 1.05 12.62 13.71
N LEU A 244 0.97 12.55 15.05
CA LEU A 244 -0.26 12.71 15.81
C LEU A 244 -0.85 14.12 15.66
N GLN A 245 -0.01 15.16 15.68
CA GLN A 245 -0.45 16.53 15.39
C GLN A 245 -1.01 16.65 13.96
N ASN A 246 -0.37 16.02 12.97
CA ASN A 246 -0.87 16.01 11.59
C ASN A 246 -2.19 15.23 11.47
N TYR A 247 -2.34 14.13 12.20
CA TYR A 247 -3.60 13.39 12.30
C TYR A 247 -4.75 14.27 12.80
N TYR A 248 -4.55 14.99 13.91
CA TYR A 248 -5.58 15.89 14.45
C TYR A 248 -5.91 17.06 13.52
N LYS A 249 -4.96 17.51 12.69
CA LYS A 249 -5.23 18.51 11.64
C LYS A 249 -6.04 17.90 10.50
N ILE A 250 -5.60 16.76 9.95
CA ILE A 250 -6.20 16.21 8.73
C ILE A 250 -7.59 15.60 8.96
N LYS A 251 -7.85 15.02 10.14
CA LYS A 251 -9.17 14.40 10.45
C LYS A 251 -10.33 15.40 10.45
N LYS A 252 -10.04 16.70 10.46
CA LYS A 252 -11.04 17.78 10.31
C LYS A 252 -11.49 18.00 8.86
N HIS A 253 -10.70 17.53 7.89
CA HIS A 253 -10.90 17.78 6.46
C HIS A 253 -11.06 16.49 5.64
N ALA A 254 -10.74 15.34 6.21
CA ALA A 254 -10.77 14.05 5.53
C ALA A 254 -11.21 12.94 6.49
N LYS A 255 -11.80 11.88 5.92
CA LYS A 255 -12.01 10.63 6.66
C LYS A 255 -10.67 9.92 6.77
N VAL A 256 -10.32 9.44 7.97
CA VAL A 256 -9.04 8.78 8.22
C VAL A 256 -9.30 7.36 8.68
N TRP A 257 -8.50 6.42 8.17
CA TRP A 257 -8.46 5.02 8.58
C TRP A 257 -7.02 4.62 8.90
N GLY A 258 -6.82 3.81 9.94
CA GLY A 258 -5.56 3.14 10.18
C GLY A 258 -5.32 2.01 9.18
N ASN A 259 -4.09 1.88 8.69
CA ASN A 259 -3.69 0.77 7.85
C ASN A 259 -2.39 0.18 8.39
N VAL A 260 -2.51 -0.98 9.02
CA VAL A 260 -1.40 -1.72 9.64
C VAL A 260 -0.85 -2.75 8.66
N CYS A 261 0.47 -2.70 8.43
CA CYS A 261 1.21 -3.79 7.80
C CYS A 261 1.72 -4.75 8.89
N ALA A 262 0.95 -5.79 9.19
CA ALA A 262 1.31 -6.78 10.20
C ALA A 262 2.59 -7.52 9.78
N SER A 263 3.59 -7.40 10.63
CA SER A 263 5.00 -7.74 10.41
C SER A 263 5.63 -8.15 11.74
N SER A 264 6.84 -8.72 11.71
CA SER A 264 7.53 -9.25 12.89
C SER A 264 7.62 -8.27 14.05
N LEU A 265 7.78 -6.97 13.80
CA LEU A 265 7.87 -5.94 14.85
C LEU A 265 6.50 -5.37 15.24
N SER A 266 5.66 -5.05 14.25
CA SER A 266 4.35 -4.42 14.53
C SER A 266 3.46 -5.28 15.43
N ILE A 267 3.45 -6.61 15.22
CA ILE A 267 2.59 -7.49 16.01
C ILE A 267 2.99 -7.61 17.48
N LEU A 268 4.21 -7.17 17.85
CA LEU A 268 4.69 -7.20 19.22
C LEU A 268 3.94 -6.21 20.12
N SER A 269 3.42 -5.12 19.53
CA SER A 269 2.71 -4.03 20.22
C SER A 269 1.39 -3.65 19.51
N LEU A 270 0.91 -4.50 18.60
CA LEU A 270 -0.29 -4.19 17.82
C LEU A 270 -1.53 -4.06 18.70
N HIS A 271 -1.68 -4.85 19.76
CA HIS A 271 -2.80 -4.71 20.70
C HIS A 271 -2.90 -3.29 21.30
N GLU A 272 -1.77 -2.69 21.72
CA GLU A 272 -1.74 -1.30 22.22
C GLU A 272 -2.10 -0.30 21.12
N THR A 273 -1.63 -0.55 19.89
CA THR A 273 -1.96 0.29 18.73
C THR A 273 -3.44 0.21 18.40
N GLU A 274 -4.05 -0.98 18.44
CA GLU A 274 -5.49 -1.19 18.24
C GLU A 274 -6.32 -0.53 19.34
N GLU A 275 -5.90 -0.63 20.60
CA GLU A 275 -6.54 0.06 21.72
C GLU A 275 -6.50 1.58 21.53
N TRP A 276 -5.34 2.12 21.14
CA TRP A 276 -5.18 3.54 20.84
C TRP A 276 -6.10 3.98 19.69
N MET A 277 -6.10 3.24 18.57
CA MET A 277 -6.98 3.55 17.42
C MET A 277 -8.47 3.51 17.83
N LYS A 278 -8.89 2.52 18.61
CA LYS A 278 -10.27 2.43 19.15
C LYS A 278 -10.59 3.63 20.05
N SER A 279 -9.66 4.05 20.91
CA SER A 279 -9.85 5.21 21.78
C SER A 279 -10.05 6.52 21.00
N GLU A 280 -9.46 6.61 19.81
CA GLU A 280 -9.60 7.75 18.89
C GLU A 280 -10.84 7.65 17.96
N GLY A 281 -11.60 6.56 18.05
CA GLY A 281 -12.67 6.25 17.10
C GLY A 281 -12.15 6.03 15.67
N LEU A 282 -10.90 5.58 15.53
CA LEU A 282 -10.24 5.37 14.25
C LEU A 282 -10.47 3.94 13.77
N ASP A 283 -11.29 3.78 12.73
CA ASP A 283 -11.42 2.52 12.02
C ASP A 283 -10.08 2.11 11.40
N TYR A 284 -9.81 0.80 11.31
CA TYR A 284 -8.53 0.32 10.79
C TYR A 284 -8.63 -1.00 10.02
N SER A 285 -7.60 -1.28 9.23
CA SER A 285 -7.41 -2.56 8.56
C SER A 285 -6.00 -3.09 8.78
N ILE A 286 -5.87 -4.41 8.84
CA ILE A 286 -4.62 -5.12 9.05
C ILE A 286 -4.37 -6.03 7.85
N ASN A 287 -3.19 -5.95 7.27
CA ASN A 287 -2.74 -6.80 6.17
C ASN A 287 -1.38 -7.42 6.52
N ASN A 288 -1.22 -8.73 6.28
CA ASN A 288 0.03 -9.42 6.55
C ASN A 288 1.07 -9.10 5.48
N ILE A 289 2.26 -8.73 5.92
CA ILE A 289 3.40 -8.59 5.02
C ILE A 289 3.76 -9.92 4.38
N GLN A 290 4.19 -9.84 3.12
CA GLN A 290 4.70 -11.00 2.37
C GLN A 290 6.21 -10.92 2.18
N GLU A 291 6.74 -9.70 1.93
CA GLU A 291 8.16 -9.43 1.69
C GLU A 291 8.54 -8.06 2.28
N PRO A 292 9.78 -7.89 2.78
CA PRO A 292 10.88 -8.85 2.72
C PRO A 292 10.74 -9.96 3.79
N ARG A 293 11.23 -11.17 3.48
CA ARG A 293 11.17 -12.35 4.37
C ARG A 293 11.51 -12.11 5.84
N PRO A 294 12.62 -11.44 6.23
CA PRO A 294 12.93 -11.22 7.64
C PRO A 294 11.84 -10.45 8.39
N CYS A 295 11.03 -9.62 7.69
CA CYS A 295 9.98 -8.83 8.32
C CYS A 295 8.66 -9.59 8.52
N ARG A 296 8.55 -10.84 8.06
CA ARG A 296 7.32 -11.63 8.18
C ARG A 296 7.10 -12.11 9.61
N ILE A 297 5.84 -12.33 9.98
CA ILE A 297 5.44 -12.87 11.30
C ILE A 297 6.07 -14.24 11.54
N ASP A 298 6.17 -15.06 10.49
CA ASP A 298 6.75 -16.41 10.55
C ASP A 298 8.29 -16.43 10.70
N SER A 299 8.93 -15.27 10.74
CA SER A 299 10.34 -15.11 11.09
C SER A 299 10.58 -14.91 12.59
N LEU A 300 9.53 -14.75 13.39
CA LEU A 300 9.64 -14.69 14.84
C LEU A 300 9.91 -16.06 15.47
N HIS A 301 10.69 -16.05 16.54
CA HIS A 301 10.93 -17.23 17.39
C HIS A 301 9.59 -17.88 17.80
N PRO A 302 9.43 -19.22 17.73
CA PRO A 302 8.21 -19.93 18.09
C PRO A 302 7.63 -19.54 19.46
N LYS A 303 8.48 -19.47 20.51
CA LYS A 303 8.10 -18.97 21.84
C LYS A 303 7.43 -17.60 21.82
N ILE A 304 7.91 -16.64 21.02
CA ILE A 304 7.29 -15.31 20.89
C ILE A 304 5.92 -15.44 20.22
N ARG A 305 5.83 -16.22 19.13
CA ARG A 305 4.56 -16.43 18.43
C ARG A 305 3.52 -17.10 19.33
N GLU A 306 3.94 -18.06 20.15
CA GLU A 306 3.10 -18.72 21.16
C GLU A 306 2.63 -17.74 22.24
N GLN A 307 3.50 -16.85 22.73
CA GLN A 307 3.12 -15.80 23.68
C GLN A 307 2.11 -14.80 23.11
N LEU A 308 2.20 -14.47 21.82
CA LEU A 308 1.29 -13.52 21.16
C LEU A 308 -0.03 -14.16 20.71
N LEU A 309 -0.07 -15.46 20.46
CA LEU A 309 -1.23 -16.18 19.94
C LEU A 309 -2.53 -15.93 20.74
N PRO A 310 -2.53 -15.93 22.09
CA PRO A 310 -3.74 -15.63 22.88
C PRO A 310 -4.32 -14.23 22.60
N MET A 311 -3.48 -13.23 22.32
CA MET A 311 -3.91 -11.85 22.07
C MET A 311 -4.63 -11.71 20.71
N TYR A 312 -4.28 -12.56 19.74
CA TYR A 312 -4.74 -12.45 18.36
C TYR A 312 -5.58 -13.65 17.91
N ARG A 313 -6.13 -14.42 18.86
CA ARG A 313 -7.04 -15.54 18.55
C ARG A 313 -8.31 -15.04 17.85
N ASN A 314 -8.81 -15.82 16.90
CA ASN A 314 -9.94 -15.50 16.03
C ASN A 314 -9.73 -14.26 15.13
N THR A 315 -8.48 -13.84 14.92
CA THR A 315 -8.12 -12.77 13.98
C THR A 315 -7.47 -13.33 12.72
N LYS A 316 -7.26 -12.48 11.71
CA LYS A 316 -6.51 -12.84 10.49
C LYS A 316 -5.03 -13.16 10.76
N LEU A 317 -4.52 -12.88 11.96
CA LEU A 317 -3.12 -13.15 12.34
C LEU A 317 -2.91 -14.54 12.93
N GLU A 318 -3.98 -15.19 13.41
CA GLU A 318 -3.91 -16.48 14.11
C GLU A 318 -3.16 -17.53 13.28
N SER A 319 -3.51 -17.67 12.00
CA SER A 319 -2.87 -18.64 11.10
C SER A 319 -1.38 -18.40 10.90
N SER A 320 -0.93 -17.14 10.96
CA SER A 320 0.49 -16.79 10.80
C SER A 320 1.27 -17.05 12.09
N LEU A 321 0.63 -16.85 13.24
CA LEU A 321 1.22 -17.11 14.56
C LEU A 321 1.31 -18.61 14.85
N SER A 322 0.26 -19.36 14.54
CA SER A 322 0.18 -20.80 14.78
C SER A 322 0.86 -21.67 13.72
N ALA A 323 1.47 -21.06 12.70
CA ALA A 323 2.11 -21.80 11.62
C ALA A 323 3.29 -22.65 12.13
N ASN A 324 3.35 -23.91 11.72
CA ASN A 324 4.55 -24.73 11.94
C ASN A 324 5.59 -24.36 10.87
N ILE A 325 6.78 -23.91 11.31
CA ILE A 325 7.85 -23.43 10.43
C ILE A 325 9.08 -24.26 10.70
N GLU A 326 9.41 -25.18 9.78
CA GLU A 326 10.53 -26.11 9.95
C GLU A 326 11.88 -25.40 10.03
N ASN A 327 12.08 -24.34 9.24
CA ASN A 327 13.33 -23.57 9.20
C ASN A 327 13.25 -22.27 10.02
N TRP A 328 12.65 -22.32 11.21
CA TRP A 328 12.41 -21.11 12.00
C TRP A 328 13.72 -20.52 12.55
N GLU A 329 14.73 -21.33 12.87
CA GLU A 329 16.03 -20.87 13.37
C GLU A 329 16.71 -19.95 12.36
N ASP A 330 16.73 -20.33 11.08
CA ASP A 330 17.33 -19.55 10.01
C ASP A 330 16.60 -18.22 9.80
N ARG A 331 15.26 -18.24 9.83
CA ARG A 331 14.44 -17.04 9.69
C ARG A 331 14.61 -16.09 10.87
N TRP A 332 14.70 -16.64 12.07
CA TRP A 332 14.95 -15.89 13.29
C TRP A 332 16.34 -15.24 13.26
N ALA A 333 17.37 -16.00 12.90
CA ALA A 333 18.73 -15.49 12.74
C ALA A 333 18.81 -14.38 11.69
N GLU A 334 18.11 -14.54 10.55
CA GLU A 334 18.03 -13.52 9.51
C GLU A 334 17.33 -12.24 9.99
N LEU A 335 16.19 -12.36 10.70
CA LEU A 335 15.52 -11.21 11.31
C LEU A 335 16.46 -10.48 12.27
N LEU A 336 17.11 -11.20 13.19
CA LEU A 336 18.05 -10.59 14.15
C LEU A 336 19.25 -9.94 13.46
N ARG A 337 19.83 -10.59 12.44
CA ARG A 337 20.91 -10.01 11.62
C ARG A 337 20.45 -8.70 10.98
N TYR A 338 19.25 -8.69 10.42
CA TYR A 338 18.69 -7.53 9.78
C TYR A 338 18.42 -6.37 10.76
N LEU A 339 17.84 -6.66 11.93
CA LEU A 339 17.59 -5.64 12.96
C LEU A 339 18.89 -5.05 13.52
N LYS A 340 19.90 -5.88 13.80
CA LYS A 340 21.22 -5.41 14.28
C LYS A 340 21.90 -4.49 13.27
N ALA A 341 21.87 -4.84 11.98
CA ALA A 341 22.44 -3.99 10.94
C ALA A 341 21.66 -2.68 10.77
N LEU A 342 20.33 -2.70 10.92
CA LEU A 342 19.52 -1.47 10.95
C LEU A 342 19.89 -0.58 12.14
N ASP A 343 20.04 -1.17 13.34
CA ASP A 343 20.44 -0.44 14.54
C ASP A 343 21.78 0.25 14.39
N GLU A 344 22.77 -0.43 13.82
CA GLU A 344 24.09 0.12 13.55
C GLU A 344 24.02 1.37 12.66
N ILE A 345 23.30 1.31 11.53
CA ILE A 345 23.26 2.44 10.59
C ILE A 345 22.31 3.56 11.00
N ASN A 346 21.32 3.26 11.84
CA ASN A 346 20.30 4.21 12.28
C ASN A 346 20.62 4.79 13.67
N ASN A 347 21.60 4.23 14.38
CA ASN A 347 21.89 4.52 15.78
C ASN A 347 20.64 4.32 16.66
N THR A 348 19.99 3.17 16.51
CA THR A 348 18.81 2.74 17.27
C THR A 348 19.12 1.48 18.08
N ASP A 349 18.14 1.01 18.87
CA ASP A 349 18.26 -0.22 19.65
C ASP A 349 16.90 -0.93 19.74
N TYR A 350 16.71 -1.96 18.93
CA TYR A 350 15.44 -2.71 18.90
C TYR A 350 15.17 -3.42 20.22
N THR A 351 16.19 -3.77 20.99
CA THR A 351 16.03 -4.54 22.24
C THR A 351 15.39 -3.71 23.34
N LYS A 352 15.56 -2.38 23.28
CA LYS A 352 14.89 -1.43 24.16
C LYS A 352 13.44 -1.18 23.74
N VAL A 353 13.21 -1.06 22.43
CA VAL A 353 11.88 -0.76 21.88
C VAL A 353 10.95 -1.98 21.89
N PHE A 354 11.51 -3.18 21.71
CA PHE A 354 10.79 -4.45 21.65
C PHE A 354 11.42 -5.50 22.58
N PRO A 355 11.19 -5.42 23.89
CA PRO A 355 11.82 -6.33 24.88
C PRO A 355 11.52 -7.82 24.65
N LEU A 356 10.38 -8.15 24.02
CA LEU A 356 10.02 -9.54 23.68
C LEU A 356 11.02 -10.23 22.73
N LEU A 357 11.85 -9.46 22.02
CA LEU A 357 12.86 -10.02 21.12
C LEU A 357 14.12 -10.49 21.87
N ASN A 358 14.26 -10.19 23.17
CA ASN A 358 15.36 -10.66 24.02
C ASN A 358 15.08 -12.08 24.53
N VAL A 359 14.97 -13.04 23.60
CA VAL A 359 14.83 -14.45 23.94
C VAL A 359 16.22 -15.04 24.14
N GLU A 360 16.49 -15.55 25.34
CA GLU A 360 17.68 -16.37 25.64
C GLU A 360 17.66 -17.74 24.95
#